data_AF-A0ABD7YUW3-F1
#
_entry.id   AF-A0ABD7YUW3-F1
#
_cell.length_a   1.000
_cell.length_b   1.000
_cell.length_c   1.000
_cell.angle_alpha   90.00
_cell.angle_beta   90.00
_cell.angle_gamma   90.00
#
_symmetry.space_group_name_H-M   'P 1'
#
loop_
_entity.id
_entity.type
_entity.pdbx_description
1 polymer ?
#
loop_
_entity_poly.entity_id
_entity_poly.type
_entity_poly.pdbx_seq_one_letter_code
_entity_poly.pdbx_strand_id
1 'polypeptide(L)'
;MNLFELNQTYRDLEEREDLDSEVLADTLDSINDAREIKLDNIAYWIEKNKMQLDWLSEKLKDLRAKQTSLNNLNQSLQDYMTRALDDAGIKELQTENHILKPRNYKASVIVDSLDNLPEEFKQTKTEVTADKKELYKVLKNGQEVPGVHLKPNRGTVIK
;
A
#
# COMPACT_ATOMS: atom_id res chain seq x y z
N MET A 1 -11.88 -31.27 1.73
CA MET A 1 -13.21 -30.94 1.17
C MET A 1 -13.97 -30.22 2.28
N ASN A 2 -14.48 -29.00 2.11
CA ASN A 2 -14.54 -28.17 0.92
C ASN A 2 -14.32 -26.72 1.35
N LEU A 3 -13.30 -26.04 0.83
CA LEU A 3 -13.01 -24.66 1.20
C LEU A 3 -13.99 -23.79 0.41
N PHE A 4 -15.17 -23.63 1.00
CA PHE A 4 -16.30 -22.82 0.53
C PHE A 4 -16.98 -23.34 -0.74
N GLU A 5 -18.08 -24.06 -0.54
CA GLU A 5 -19.00 -24.42 -1.62
C GLU A 5 -19.90 -23.24 -1.94
N LEU A 6 -19.46 -22.39 -2.88
CA LEU A 6 -20.33 -21.36 -3.46
C LEU A 6 -21.30 -21.98 -4.48
N ASN A 7 -22.58 -21.61 -4.41
CA ASN A 7 -23.57 -21.99 -5.43
C ASN A 7 -23.16 -21.44 -6.81
N GLN A 8 -23.44 -22.19 -7.88
CA GLN A 8 -23.04 -21.85 -9.26
C GLN A 8 -23.46 -20.45 -9.69
N THR A 9 -24.68 -20.01 -9.35
CA THR A 9 -25.17 -18.68 -9.71
C THR A 9 -24.31 -17.56 -9.12
N TYR A 10 -23.76 -17.76 -7.92
CA TYR A 10 -22.88 -16.77 -7.28
C TYR A 10 -21.44 -16.88 -7.80
N ARG A 11 -20.98 -18.06 -8.25
CA ARG A 11 -19.69 -18.21 -8.94
C ARG A 11 -19.69 -17.50 -10.28
N ASP A 12 -20.75 -17.69 -11.06
CA ASP A 12 -20.93 -17.00 -12.34
C ASP A 12 -20.97 -15.48 -12.16
N LEU A 13 -21.48 -15.00 -11.02
CA LEU A 13 -21.44 -13.59 -10.66
C LEU A 13 -20.04 -13.15 -10.26
N GLU A 14 -19.31 -13.97 -9.48
CA GLU A 14 -17.93 -13.68 -9.07
C GLU A 14 -16.97 -13.50 -10.25
N GLU A 15 -17.15 -14.23 -11.34
CA GLU A 15 -16.27 -14.18 -12.52
C GLU A 15 -16.53 -12.96 -13.42
N ARG A 16 -17.54 -12.14 -13.12
CA ARG A 16 -17.85 -10.94 -13.91
C ARG A 16 -16.94 -9.78 -13.55
N GLU A 17 -16.42 -9.12 -14.59
CA GLU A 17 -15.56 -7.94 -14.45
C GLU A 17 -16.34 -6.61 -14.45
N ASP A 18 -17.64 -6.64 -14.78
CA ASP A 18 -18.51 -5.47 -14.98
C ASP A 18 -19.44 -5.16 -13.79
N LEU A 19 -19.09 -5.63 -12.59
CA LEU A 19 -19.89 -5.42 -11.39
C LEU A 19 -19.57 -4.11 -10.70
N ASP A 20 -20.29 -3.05 -11.05
CA ASP A 20 -20.42 -1.90 -10.16
C ASP A 20 -21.37 -2.21 -8.98
N SER A 21 -21.43 -1.30 -8.01
CA SER A 21 -22.22 -1.51 -6.80
C SER A 21 -23.73 -1.63 -7.04
N GLU A 22 -24.25 -0.99 -8.09
CA GLU A 22 -25.68 -0.98 -8.42
C GLU A 22 -26.05 -2.27 -9.15
N VAL A 23 -25.28 -2.65 -10.18
CA VAL A 23 -25.45 -3.89 -10.93
C VAL A 23 -25.29 -5.12 -10.03
N LEU A 24 -24.33 -5.11 -9.10
CA LEU A 24 -24.14 -6.19 -8.13
C LEU A 24 -25.36 -6.34 -7.22
N ALA A 25 -25.89 -5.24 -6.69
CA ALA A 25 -27.05 -5.25 -5.81
C ALA A 25 -28.28 -5.79 -6.54
N ASP A 26 -28.58 -5.26 -7.72
CA ASP A 26 -29.72 -5.68 -8.55
C ASP A 26 -29.63 -7.17 -8.91
N THR A 27 -28.42 -7.64 -9.28
CA THR A 27 -28.22 -9.04 -9.63
C THR A 27 -28.38 -9.95 -8.41
N LEU A 28 -27.81 -9.59 -7.26
CA LEU A 28 -27.99 -10.35 -6.02
C LEU A 28 -29.45 -10.37 -5.58
N ASP A 29 -30.20 -9.27 -5.73
CA ASP A 29 -31.62 -9.21 -5.39
C ASP A 29 -32.48 -10.05 -6.33
N SER A 30 -32.10 -10.17 -7.61
CA SER A 30 -32.77 -11.02 -8.59
C SER A 30 -32.67 -12.53 -8.32
N ILE A 31 -31.67 -12.97 -7.55
CA ILE A 31 -31.48 -14.38 -7.20
C ILE A 31 -32.59 -14.81 -6.23
N ASN A 32 -33.42 -15.76 -6.65
CA ASN A 32 -34.56 -16.25 -5.87
C ASN A 32 -34.18 -17.42 -4.95
N ASP A 33 -33.32 -17.16 -3.97
CA ASP A 33 -32.93 -18.09 -2.90
C ASP A 33 -33.54 -17.71 -1.55
N ALA A 34 -33.56 -18.66 -0.61
CA ALA A 34 -33.80 -18.35 0.79
C ALA A 34 -32.76 -17.33 1.28
N ARG A 35 -33.20 -16.35 2.08
CA ARG A 35 -32.36 -15.25 2.58
C ARG A 35 -31.08 -15.76 3.25
N GLU A 36 -31.18 -16.82 4.03
CA GLU A 36 -30.04 -17.43 4.73
C GLU A 36 -29.01 -17.97 3.74
N ILE A 37 -29.45 -18.70 2.71
CA ILE A 37 -28.59 -19.24 1.65
C ILE A 37 -27.90 -18.11 0.88
N LYS A 38 -28.63 -17.05 0.53
CA LYS A 38 -28.08 -15.90 -0.18
C LYS A 38 -26.98 -15.22 0.64
N LEU A 39 -27.24 -14.94 1.91
CA LEU A 39 -26.28 -14.27 2.79
C LEU A 39 -25.07 -15.15 3.09
N ASP A 40 -25.24 -16.47 3.20
CA ASP A 40 -24.14 -17.42 3.40
C ASP A 40 -23.21 -17.47 2.17
N ASN A 41 -23.77 -17.53 0.95
CA ASN A 41 -22.98 -17.45 -0.28
C ASN A 41 -22.21 -16.13 -0.41
N ILE A 42 -22.83 -15.00 -0.06
CA ILE A 42 -22.15 -13.70 -0.04
C ILE A 42 -21.03 -13.69 1.01
N ALA A 43 -21.27 -14.27 2.20
CA ALA A 43 -20.25 -14.36 3.24
C ALA A 43 -19.04 -15.18 2.79
N TYR A 44 -19.26 -16.34 2.17
CA TYR A 44 -18.19 -17.16 1.60
C TYR A 44 -17.39 -16.45 0.52
N TRP A 45 -18.06 -15.71 -0.36
CA TRP A 45 -17.36 -14.92 -1.37
C TRP A 45 -16.48 -13.84 -0.72
N ILE A 46 -16.97 -13.14 0.32
CA ILE A 46 -16.17 -12.16 1.07
C ILE A 46 -14.97 -12.81 1.76
N GLU A 47 -15.13 -13.99 2.38
CA GLU A 47 -14.04 -14.72 3.02
C GLU A 47 -12.97 -15.16 2.03
N LYS A 48 -13.39 -15.70 0.87
CA LYS A 48 -12.49 -16.04 -0.24
C LYS A 48 -11.67 -14.82 -0.68
N ASN A 49 -12.32 -13.67 -0.87
CA ASN A 49 -11.64 -12.43 -1.24
C ASN A 49 -10.64 -11.98 -0.17
N LYS A 50 -10.98 -12.06 1.12
CA LYS A 50 -10.06 -11.75 2.23
C LYS A 50 -8.82 -12.62 2.20
N MET A 51 -8.99 -13.94 2.03
CA MET A 51 -7.85 -14.86 1.92
C MET A 51 -6.94 -14.54 0.73
N GLN A 52 -7.54 -14.21 -0.43
CA GLN A 52 -6.77 -13.79 -1.60
C GLN A 52 -6.04 -12.47 -1.36
N LEU A 53 -6.67 -11.48 -0.72
CA LEU A 53 -6.06 -10.20 -0.37
C LEU A 53 -4.87 -10.39 0.58
N ASP A 54 -4.99 -11.24 1.58
CA ASP A 54 -3.90 -11.53 2.53
C ASP A 54 -2.72 -12.18 1.81
N TRP A 55 -2.98 -13.17 0.95
CA TRP A 55 -1.95 -13.81 0.13
C TRP A 55 -1.26 -12.80 -0.82
N LEU A 56 -2.04 -11.95 -1.49
CA LEU A 56 -1.52 -10.89 -2.36
C LEU A 56 -0.66 -9.88 -1.60
N SER A 57 -1.09 -9.49 -0.41
CA SER A 57 -0.37 -8.55 0.46
C SER A 57 1.02 -9.08 0.84
N GLU A 58 1.10 -10.34 1.29
CA GLU A 58 2.40 -10.97 1.60
C GLU A 58 3.26 -11.11 0.34
N LYS A 59 2.66 -11.52 -0.80
CA LYS A 59 3.42 -11.64 -2.04
C LYS A 59 4.00 -10.30 -2.51
N LEU A 60 3.22 -9.22 -2.39
CA LEU A 60 3.64 -7.88 -2.76
C LEU A 60 4.78 -7.37 -1.86
N LYS A 61 4.73 -7.69 -0.57
CA LYS A 61 5.79 -7.39 0.39
C LYS A 61 7.11 -8.09 0.00
N ASP A 62 7.05 -9.37 -0.36
CA ASP A 62 8.23 -10.11 -0.83
C ASP A 62 8.82 -9.52 -2.12
N LEU A 63 7.96 -9.18 -3.09
CA LEU A 63 8.39 -8.56 -4.35
C LEU A 63 9.04 -7.19 -4.11
N ARG A 64 8.48 -6.36 -3.23
CA ARG A 64 9.08 -5.08 -2.83
C ARG A 64 10.43 -5.26 -2.13
N ALA A 65 10.55 -6.26 -1.26
CA ALA A 65 11.83 -6.59 -0.63
C ALA A 65 12.87 -7.01 -1.68
N LYS A 66 12.49 -7.85 -2.65
CA LYS A 66 13.38 -8.26 -3.74
C LYS A 66 13.78 -7.08 -4.64
N GLN A 67 12.84 -6.22 -4.98
CA GLN A 67 13.10 -4.99 -5.75
C GLN A 67 14.11 -4.09 -5.03
N THR A 68 13.92 -3.88 -3.73
CA THR A 68 14.82 -3.08 -2.89
C THR A 68 16.22 -3.69 -2.84
N SER A 69 16.32 -5.01 -2.68
CA SER A 69 17.59 -5.74 -2.69
C SER A 69 18.34 -5.58 -4.02
N LEU A 70 17.66 -5.67 -5.16
CA LEU A 70 18.26 -5.48 -6.47
C LEU A 70 18.71 -4.03 -6.70
N ASN A 71 17.93 -3.03 -6.27
CA ASN A 71 18.33 -1.63 -6.33
C ASN A 71 19.60 -1.37 -5.52
N ASN A 72 19.67 -1.88 -4.29
CA ASN A 72 20.85 -1.73 -3.42
C ASN A 72 22.09 -2.43 -4.00
N LEU A 73 21.90 -3.62 -4.60
CA LEU A 73 22.98 -4.33 -5.28
C LEU A 73 23.50 -3.53 -6.48
N ASN A 74 22.60 -3.02 -7.33
CA ASN A 74 22.98 -2.19 -8.47
C ASN A 74 23.71 -0.92 -8.04
N GLN A 75 23.28 -0.26 -6.96
CA GLN A 75 23.98 0.89 -6.41
C GLN A 75 25.40 0.51 -5.95
N SER A 76 25.53 -0.62 -5.24
CA SER A 76 26.84 -1.11 -4.79
C SER A 76 27.78 -1.45 -5.96
N LEU A 77 27.25 -2.07 -7.02
CA LEU A 77 27.99 -2.38 -8.24
C LEU A 77 28.42 -1.11 -9.00
N GLN A 78 27.53 -0.12 -9.08
CA GLN A 78 27.82 1.18 -9.68
C GLN A 78 28.94 1.89 -8.91
N ASP A 79 28.84 1.93 -7.58
CA ASP A 79 29.86 2.55 -6.71
C ASP A 79 31.21 1.85 -6.82
N TYR A 80 31.21 0.52 -6.94
CA TYR A 80 32.43 -0.26 -7.18
C TYR A 80 33.07 0.11 -8.53
N MET A 81 32.28 0.13 -9.59
CA MET A 81 32.75 0.47 -10.94
C MET A 81 33.31 1.89 -11.01
N THR A 82 32.66 2.86 -10.37
CA THR A 82 33.16 4.23 -10.27
C THR A 82 34.48 4.29 -9.52
N ARG A 83 34.58 3.67 -8.34
CA ARG A 83 35.82 3.60 -7.56
C ARG A 83 36.97 2.96 -8.35
N ALA A 84 36.72 1.85 -9.03
CA ALA A 84 37.74 1.17 -9.82
C ALA A 84 38.29 2.04 -10.97
N LEU A 85 37.44 2.83 -11.62
CA LEU A 85 37.86 3.76 -12.67
C LEU A 85 38.62 4.96 -12.10
N ASP A 86 38.16 5.50 -10.97
CA ASP A 86 38.79 6.64 -10.28
C ASP A 86 40.18 6.27 -9.74
N ASP A 87 40.31 5.11 -9.08
CA ASP A 87 41.57 4.58 -8.54
C ASP A 87 42.61 4.34 -9.65
N ALA A 88 42.14 3.94 -10.85
CA ALA A 88 42.97 3.76 -12.04
C ALA A 88 43.22 5.05 -12.82
N GLY A 89 42.59 6.17 -12.45
CA GLY A 89 42.68 7.45 -13.16
C GLY A 89 42.05 7.45 -14.57
N ILE A 90 41.15 6.50 -14.85
CA ILE A 90 40.53 6.31 -16.17
C ILE A 90 39.29 7.19 -16.30
N LYS A 91 39.34 8.17 -17.20
CA LYS A 91 38.21 9.08 -17.47
C LYS A 91 37.15 8.49 -18.41
N GLU A 92 37.54 7.51 -19.22
CA GLU A 92 36.69 6.85 -20.20
C GLU A 92 37.26 5.47 -20.53
N LEU A 93 36.42 4.44 -20.44
CA LEU A 93 36.76 3.07 -20.80
C LEU A 93 35.74 2.51 -21.78
N GLN A 94 36.19 2.23 -23.00
CA GLN A 94 35.43 1.46 -23.99
C GLN A 94 35.68 -0.03 -23.74
N THR A 95 34.61 -0.75 -23.42
CA THR A 95 34.56 -2.23 -23.44
C THR A 95 33.98 -2.70 -24.77
N GLU A 96 33.95 -4.02 -24.98
CA GLU A 96 33.33 -4.64 -26.16
C GLU A 96 31.90 -4.13 -26.41
N ASN A 97 31.10 -3.94 -25.36
CA ASN A 97 29.67 -3.64 -25.46
C ASN A 97 29.25 -2.30 -24.84
N HIS A 98 30.13 -1.60 -24.10
CA HIS A 98 29.75 -0.45 -23.27
C HIS A 98 30.85 0.61 -23.19
N ILE A 99 30.42 1.86 -22.98
CA ILE A 99 31.31 2.99 -22.68
C ILE A 99 31.09 3.40 -21.22
N LEU A 100 32.13 3.30 -20.40
CA LEU A 100 32.10 3.64 -18.99
C LEU A 100 32.80 4.99 -18.79
N LYS A 101 32.08 5.99 -18.30
CA LYS A 101 32.61 7.32 -18.01
C LYS A 101 32.17 7.75 -16.61
N PRO A 102 33.07 7.84 -15.62
CA PRO A 102 32.76 8.43 -14.33
C PRO A 102 32.30 9.87 -14.53
N ARG A 103 31.25 10.27 -13.82
CA ARG A 103 30.69 11.63 -13.90
C ARG A 103 30.58 12.22 -12.51
N ASN A 104 31.08 13.43 -12.37
CA ASN A 104 30.84 14.23 -11.18
C ASN A 104 29.43 14.83 -11.24
N TYR A 105 28.57 14.40 -10.31
CA TYR A 105 27.29 15.03 -10.05
C TYR A 105 27.48 16.19 -9.07
N LYS A 106 26.45 17.04 -8.91
CA LYS A 106 26.46 18.04 -7.84
C LYS A 106 26.70 17.34 -6.50
N ALA A 107 27.53 17.93 -5.65
CA ALA A 107 27.77 17.40 -4.31
C ALA A 107 26.43 17.27 -3.56
N SER A 108 26.24 16.15 -2.88
CA SER A 108 25.10 15.98 -1.99
C SER A 108 25.33 16.80 -0.72
N VAL A 109 24.32 17.52 -0.27
CA VAL A 109 24.34 18.18 1.04
C VAL A 109 23.98 17.14 2.08
N ILE A 110 24.95 16.78 2.93
CA ILE A 110 24.73 15.90 4.08
C ILE A 110 24.63 16.81 5.31
N VAL A 111 23.55 16.67 6.08
CA VAL A 111 23.33 17.40 7.33
C VAL A 111 23.67 16.46 8.48
N ASP A 112 24.86 16.61 9.05
CA ASP A 112 25.35 15.73 10.13
C ASP A 112 24.62 15.98 11.46
N SER A 113 24.23 17.23 11.72
CA SER A 113 23.44 17.62 12.90
C SER A 113 22.61 18.86 12.62
N LEU A 114 21.32 18.78 12.94
CA LEU A 114 20.40 19.91 12.86
C LEU A 114 20.69 20.98 13.94
N ASP A 115 21.26 20.60 15.08
CA ASP A 115 21.54 21.53 16.19
C ASP A 115 22.65 22.52 15.81
N ASN A 116 23.63 22.05 15.05
CA ASN A 116 24.76 22.84 14.56
C ASN A 116 24.41 23.67 13.32
N LEU A 117 23.22 23.48 12.75
CA LEU A 117 22.79 24.21 11.57
C LEU A 117 22.36 25.63 11.96
N PRO A 118 22.75 26.68 11.22
CA PRO A 118 22.18 28.00 11.39
C PRO A 118 20.65 28.00 11.21
N GLU A 119 19.94 28.84 11.96
CA GLU A 119 18.47 28.93 11.90
C GLU A 119 17.94 29.25 10.49
N GLU A 120 18.71 29.96 9.66
CA GLU A 120 18.36 30.29 8.27
C GLU A 120 18.18 29.07 7.34
N PHE A 121 18.75 27.90 7.70
CA PHE A 121 18.60 26.66 6.95
C PHE A 121 17.66 25.66 7.63
N LYS A 122 17.13 25.97 8.82
CA LYS A 122 16.15 25.13 9.50
C LYS A 122 14.76 25.44 8.98
N GLN A 123 14.00 24.40 8.65
CA GLN A 123 12.58 24.52 8.34
C GLN A 123 11.77 23.71 9.34
N THR A 124 10.97 24.41 10.15
CA THR A 124 10.03 23.77 11.07
C THR A 124 8.73 23.48 10.35
N LYS A 125 8.36 22.20 10.24
CA LYS A 125 7.01 21.77 9.84
C LYS A 125 6.20 21.45 11.10
N THR A 126 5.21 22.27 11.40
CA THR A 126 4.22 21.99 12.45
C THR A 126 3.01 21.33 11.82
N GLU A 127 2.73 20.07 12.16
CA GLU A 127 1.54 19.37 11.72
C GLU A 127 0.40 19.58 12.73
N VAL A 128 -0.70 20.21 12.28
CA VAL A 128 -1.90 20.36 13.09
C VAL A 128 -2.85 19.22 12.75
N THR A 129 -2.99 18.26 13.67
CA THR A 129 -3.90 17.12 13.51
C THR A 129 -4.96 17.11 14.60
N ALA A 130 -6.15 16.61 14.26
CA ALA A 130 -7.21 16.41 15.24
C ALA A 130 -7.01 15.09 15.98
N ASP A 131 -7.01 15.13 17.32
CA ASP A 131 -7.06 13.91 18.12
C ASP A 131 -8.47 13.31 18.08
N LYS A 132 -8.70 12.45 17.08
CA LYS A 132 -9.97 11.77 16.87
C LYS A 132 -10.36 10.87 18.04
N LYS A 133 -9.40 10.38 18.86
CA LYS A 133 -9.70 9.50 20.00
C LYS A 133 -10.30 10.29 21.14
N GLU A 134 -9.71 11.43 21.48
CA GLU A 134 -10.27 12.33 22.49
C GLU A 134 -11.59 12.93 22.02
N LEU A 135 -11.68 13.36 20.75
CA LEU A 135 -12.94 13.83 20.17
C LEU A 135 -14.06 12.78 20.25
N TYR A 136 -13.76 11.50 19.99
CA TYR A 136 -14.75 10.43 20.14
C TYR A 136 -15.24 10.27 21.58
N LYS A 137 -14.34 10.34 22.58
CA LYS A 137 -14.73 10.24 24.01
C LYS A 137 -15.64 11.40 24.42
N VAL A 138 -15.27 12.62 24.05
CA VAL A 138 -16.01 13.86 24.34
C VAL A 138 -17.41 13.81 23.71
N LEU A 139 -17.49 13.50 22.41
CA LEU A 139 -18.77 13.40 21.69
C LEU A 139 -19.65 12.25 22.22
N LYS A 140 -19.05 11.12 22.62
CA LYS A 140 -19.79 9.99 23.22
C LYS A 140 -20.36 10.32 24.60
N ASN A 141 -19.70 11.20 25.35
CA ASN A 141 -20.17 11.69 26.65
C ASN A 141 -21.23 12.80 26.52
N GLY A 142 -21.68 13.13 25.30
CA GLY A 142 -22.73 14.11 25.04
C GLY A 142 -22.23 15.56 25.00
N GLN A 143 -20.92 15.80 24.98
CA GLN A 143 -20.36 17.14 24.80
C GLN A 143 -20.30 17.48 23.31
N GLU A 144 -20.88 18.61 22.92
CA GLU A 144 -20.78 19.11 21.55
C GLU A 144 -19.44 19.81 21.31
N VAL A 145 -18.76 19.42 20.23
CA VAL A 145 -17.54 20.09 19.76
C VAL A 145 -17.82 20.66 18.38
N PRO A 146 -17.70 22.00 18.18
CA PRO A 146 -17.90 22.62 16.89
C PRO A 146 -17.01 21.98 15.81
N GLY A 147 -17.60 21.65 14.67
CA GLY A 147 -16.89 21.08 13.52
C GLY A 147 -16.68 19.56 13.55
N VAL A 148 -17.19 18.84 14.56
CA VAL A 148 -17.05 17.37 14.65
C VAL A 148 -18.40 16.73 14.99
N HIS A 149 -18.75 15.63 14.33
CA HIS A 149 -19.96 14.85 14.62
C HIS A 149 -19.67 13.35 14.53
N LEU A 150 -20.45 12.56 15.27
CA LEU A 150 -20.44 11.10 15.13
C LEU A 150 -21.42 10.70 14.03
N LYS A 151 -20.94 9.95 13.04
CA LYS A 151 -21.79 9.28 12.05
C LYS A 151 -22.02 7.83 12.48
N PRO A 152 -23.26 7.31 12.41
CA PRO A 152 -23.50 5.89 12.61
C PRO A 152 -22.63 5.05 11.67
N ASN A 153 -21.84 4.16 12.25
CA ASN A 153 -21.01 3.21 11.53
C ASN A 153 -21.44 1.80 11.95
N ARG A 154 -22.04 1.06 11.03
CA ARG A 154 -22.47 -0.32 11.25
C ARG A 154 -22.07 -1.17 10.05
N GLY A 155 -21.74 -2.42 10.31
CA GLY A 155 -21.45 -3.42 9.30
C GLY A 155 -21.81 -4.80 9.81
N THR A 156 -22.00 -5.73 8.89
CA THR A 156 -22.18 -7.15 9.22
C THR A 156 -20.81 -7.77 9.48
N VAL A 157 -20.68 -8.52 10.57
CA VAL A 157 -19.44 -9.25 10.91
C VAL A 157 -19.63 -10.71 10.55
N ILE A 158 -18.71 -11.25 9.74
CA ILE A 158 -18.60 -12.69 9.44
C ILE A 158 -17.64 -13.27 10.50
N LYS A 159 -18.04 -14.37 11.15
CA LYS A 159 -17.34 -14.98 12.28
C LYS A 159 -17.03 -16.44 12.02
#